data_AF-A0A2T0MF51-F1
#
_entry.id   AF-A0A2T0MF51-F1
#
_cell.length_a   1.000
_cell.length_b   1.000
_cell.length_c   1.000
_cell.angle_alpha   90.00
_cell.angle_beta   90.00
_cell.angle_gamma   90.00
#
_symmetry.space_group_name_H-M   'P 1'
#
loop_
_entity.id
_entity.type
_entity.pdbx_description
1 polymer ?
#
loop_
_entity_poly.entity_id
_entity_poly.type
_entity_poly.pdbx_seq_one_letter_code
_entity_poly.pdbx_strand_id
1 'polypeptide(L)'
;MKGLLKDLTMKKYYYNEEQESYDAIVVGTGISGGWAAKELCEKGLKTLVLERGRMVRHITDYPTAYKDPWDFPNGGEPTQEDLKKQPKQNRTGYTTNVASALWFVNDLEHPYNEIKRFDWMRGYHVGGRSIMWGRHSYRWSDIDFTANRREGIAVDWPVRYKDIAPWYDKVETFIGVSGENLRLKQLPDGQFLPMMELNCVEQRFREKVSQNFNGRVVTAGRVANITGTKKFEGRQHCMFRNRCIRGCPFGAYFSSNSSTLPAAERTGNLTLRPDSIVHEVMYDPDTKRATGVKVIDRVTKEAHEFKAKVIFLCASAVASTSILMQSRSDRFPNGMGNDSDQLGRNIMDHHLGVGAQGKFDGLEDKYYKGRKPNGVYIPRFRNLGGDSDRKDYKRGFGYQGSAGRGNWDDAVAELSFGKDLKEAILKPGGWTMGIGGFGEVLPYEENRMTLDYDKLDGWGLPTVTFDAEFKENEWAMRKDMKESAVEMLEKAGLRDVQPFDNPGALGLGIHEMGTARMGRDKRTSVLNGNNQIHEVPNVYVTDGSFMASAACVNPSLTYMAFTARAANHAAQQLKKGNI
;
A
#
# COMPACT_ATOMS: atom_id res chain seq x y z
N MET A 1 -25.88 18.04 -40.71
CA MET A 1 -25.62 17.56 -39.32
C MET A 1 -24.44 18.33 -38.70
N LYS A 2 -24.58 19.65 -38.53
CA LYS A 2 -23.72 20.46 -37.66
C LYS A 2 -24.54 20.70 -36.39
N GLY A 3 -24.22 20.00 -35.31
CA GLY A 3 -24.96 20.12 -34.06
C GLY A 3 -24.82 18.88 -33.19
N LEU A 4 -23.60 18.63 -32.67
CA LEU A 4 -23.33 17.70 -31.56
C LEU A 4 -21.89 17.82 -31.04
N LEU A 5 -21.30 19.02 -31.10
CA LEU A 5 -19.90 19.27 -30.69
C LEU A 5 -19.75 20.52 -29.79
N LYS A 6 -20.77 20.83 -28.99
CA LYS A 6 -20.71 21.88 -27.96
C LYS A 6 -21.36 21.38 -26.67
N ASP A 7 -20.50 20.81 -25.81
CA ASP A 7 -20.51 20.84 -24.34
C ASP A 7 -19.81 19.60 -23.77
N LEU A 8 -18.49 19.56 -23.97
CA LEU A 8 -17.58 18.87 -23.06
C LEU A 8 -16.93 19.96 -22.20
N THR A 9 -17.72 20.67 -21.40
CA THR A 9 -17.18 21.16 -20.13
C THR A 9 -16.72 19.90 -19.40
N MET A 10 -15.41 19.71 -19.24
CA MET A 10 -14.91 18.63 -18.40
C MET A 10 -15.62 18.77 -17.06
N LYS A 11 -16.48 17.82 -16.70
CA LYS A 11 -17.18 17.86 -15.41
C LYS A 11 -16.11 17.95 -14.32
N LYS A 12 -16.00 19.11 -13.67
CA LYS A 12 -15.06 19.35 -12.57
C LYS A 12 -15.49 18.56 -11.33
N TYR A 13 -16.79 18.38 -11.14
CA TYR A 13 -17.39 17.60 -10.07
C TYR A 13 -18.10 16.37 -10.61
N TYR A 14 -17.96 15.25 -9.90
CA TYR A 14 -18.58 13.97 -10.20
C TYR A 14 -19.58 13.61 -9.09
N TYR A 15 -20.63 12.89 -9.50
CA TYR A 15 -21.74 12.36 -8.70
C TYR A 15 -22.72 13.41 -8.16
N ASN A 16 -22.23 14.50 -7.58
CA ASN A 16 -23.04 15.60 -7.08
C ASN A 16 -22.42 16.95 -7.47
N GLU A 17 -23.22 18.02 -7.36
CA GLU A 17 -22.76 19.39 -7.58
C GLU A 17 -21.93 19.92 -6.39
N GLU A 18 -21.25 21.04 -6.63
CA GLU A 18 -20.54 21.78 -5.59
C GLU A 18 -21.52 22.33 -4.55
N GLN A 19 -21.10 22.36 -3.28
CA GLN A 19 -21.84 22.92 -2.16
C GLN A 19 -21.03 24.03 -1.50
N GLU A 20 -21.72 25.01 -0.92
CA GLU A 20 -21.09 26.10 -0.16
C GLU A 20 -20.30 25.58 1.05
N SER A 21 -20.72 24.46 1.64
CA SER A 21 -20.03 23.76 2.73
C SER A 21 -20.37 22.27 2.74
N TYR A 22 -19.46 21.47 3.29
CA TYR A 22 -19.63 20.02 3.45
C TYR A 22 -19.62 19.61 4.92
N ASP A 23 -20.21 18.47 5.26
CA ASP A 23 -20.03 17.89 6.60
C ASP A 23 -18.60 17.35 6.77
N ALA A 24 -18.03 16.78 5.70
CA ALA A 24 -16.68 16.27 5.70
C ALA A 24 -15.94 16.51 4.38
N ILE A 25 -14.62 16.71 4.48
CA ILE A 25 -13.69 16.64 3.35
C ILE A 25 -12.75 15.44 3.56
N VAL A 26 -12.56 14.64 2.51
CA VAL A 26 -11.56 13.57 2.45
C VAL A 26 -10.54 13.92 1.37
N VAL A 27 -9.27 13.98 1.74
CA VAL A 27 -8.16 14.29 0.84
C VAL A 27 -7.47 13.00 0.41
N GLY A 28 -7.58 12.67 -0.87
CA GLY A 28 -7.08 11.44 -1.48
C GLY A 28 -8.17 10.38 -1.65
N THR A 29 -8.12 9.65 -2.76
CA THR A 29 -9.10 8.60 -3.10
C THR A 29 -8.55 7.17 -3.00
N GLY A 30 -7.36 7.03 -2.39
CA GLY A 30 -6.66 5.77 -2.18
C GLY A 30 -7.39 4.79 -1.26
N ILE A 31 -6.65 3.82 -0.72
CA ILE A 31 -7.19 2.79 0.18
C ILE A 31 -7.92 3.42 1.39
N SER A 32 -7.25 4.31 2.13
CA SER A 32 -7.88 5.00 3.27
C SER A 32 -8.96 5.96 2.81
N GLY A 33 -8.71 6.76 1.77
CA GLY A 33 -9.65 7.78 1.31
C GLY A 33 -10.99 7.20 0.85
N GLY A 34 -10.97 6.10 0.10
CA GLY A 34 -12.17 5.36 -0.27
C GLY A 34 -12.95 4.88 0.96
N TRP A 35 -12.26 4.31 1.95
CA TRP A 35 -12.91 3.85 3.20
C TRP A 35 -13.49 5.00 4.02
N ALA A 36 -12.78 6.13 4.12
CA ALA A 36 -13.29 7.32 4.80
C ALA A 36 -14.56 7.83 4.11
N ALA A 37 -14.53 7.99 2.78
CA ALA A 37 -15.68 8.41 2.00
C ALA A 37 -16.88 7.46 2.18
N LYS A 38 -16.66 6.14 2.08
CA LYS A 38 -17.70 5.13 2.30
C LYS A 38 -18.35 5.29 3.68
N GLU A 39 -17.55 5.31 4.74
CA GLU A 39 -18.06 5.29 6.11
C GLU A 39 -18.77 6.60 6.49
N LEU A 40 -18.27 7.74 6.01
CA LEU A 40 -18.89 9.05 6.26
C LEU A 40 -20.21 9.18 5.46
N CYS A 41 -20.20 8.83 4.18
CA CYS A 41 -21.39 8.89 3.32
C CYS A 41 -22.51 7.95 3.80
N GLU A 42 -22.19 6.71 4.19
CA GLU A 42 -23.17 5.74 4.73
C GLU A 42 -23.77 6.19 6.07
N LYS A 43 -23.10 7.10 6.77
CA LYS A 43 -23.63 7.74 8.00
C LYS A 43 -24.44 9.00 7.71
N GLY A 44 -24.66 9.34 6.43
CA GLY A 44 -25.48 10.46 5.99
C GLY A 44 -24.73 11.78 5.81
N LEU A 45 -23.40 11.80 5.96
CA LEU A 45 -22.62 13.04 5.88
C LEU A 45 -22.37 13.42 4.41
N LYS A 46 -22.67 14.67 4.05
CA LYS A 46 -22.29 15.22 2.74
C LYS A 46 -20.78 15.37 2.68
N THR A 47 -20.15 14.56 1.83
CA THR A 47 -18.69 14.38 1.84
C THR A 47 -18.09 14.77 0.50
N LEU A 48 -17.17 15.74 0.51
CA LEU A 48 -16.33 16.09 -0.63
C LEU A 48 -15.04 15.26 -0.60
N VAL A 49 -14.75 14.56 -1.69
CA VAL A 49 -13.52 13.81 -1.87
C VAL A 49 -12.66 14.48 -2.93
N LEU A 50 -11.46 14.90 -2.53
CA LEU A 50 -10.51 15.63 -3.38
C LEU A 50 -9.37 14.70 -3.78
N GLU A 51 -9.11 14.55 -5.08
CA GLU A 51 -8.00 13.76 -5.59
C GLU A 51 -7.03 14.64 -6.36
N ARG A 52 -5.73 14.58 -6.04
CA ARG A 52 -4.69 15.34 -6.74
C ARG A 52 -4.61 14.97 -8.22
N GLY A 53 -4.78 13.69 -8.54
CA GLY A 53 -4.66 13.18 -9.90
C GLY A 53 -5.94 13.23 -10.74
N ARG A 54 -5.79 12.72 -11.97
CA ARG A 54 -6.89 12.63 -12.95
C ARG A 54 -8.00 11.66 -12.53
N MET A 55 -9.19 11.85 -13.08
CA MET A 55 -10.28 10.88 -12.98
C MET A 55 -9.90 9.52 -13.60
N VAL A 56 -10.31 8.44 -12.93
CA VAL A 56 -10.23 7.05 -13.42
C VAL A 56 -11.52 6.34 -13.07
N ARG A 57 -12.32 6.02 -14.08
CA ARG A 57 -13.55 5.26 -13.95
C ARG A 57 -13.27 3.78 -14.06
N HIS A 58 -13.81 3.01 -13.11
CA HIS A 58 -13.77 1.55 -13.14
C HIS A 58 -14.37 1.05 -14.47
N ILE A 59 -13.80 -0.04 -15.01
CA ILE A 59 -14.10 -0.64 -16.33
C ILE A 59 -13.62 0.20 -17.53
N THR A 60 -13.90 1.50 -17.56
CA THR A 60 -13.63 2.35 -18.73
C THR A 60 -12.15 2.71 -18.88
N ASP A 61 -11.51 3.16 -17.81
CA ASP A 61 -10.20 3.81 -17.91
C ASP A 61 -9.03 2.84 -17.60
N TYR A 62 -9.20 1.56 -17.95
CA TYR A 62 -8.18 0.49 -17.84
C TYR A 62 -7.69 0.02 -19.22
N PRO A 63 -6.98 0.88 -19.99
CA PRO A 63 -6.71 0.64 -21.42
C PRO A 63 -5.78 -0.55 -21.70
N THR A 64 -5.00 -0.98 -20.70
CA THR A 64 -4.05 -2.10 -20.83
C THR A 64 -4.59 -3.40 -20.23
N ALA A 65 -5.79 -3.39 -19.63
CA ALA A 65 -6.31 -4.54 -18.90
C ALA A 65 -6.52 -5.77 -19.78
N TYR A 66 -6.88 -5.59 -21.06
CA TYR A 66 -7.14 -6.69 -22.00
C TYR A 66 -5.99 -7.00 -22.95
N LYS A 67 -4.96 -6.14 -22.99
CA LYS A 67 -3.81 -6.32 -23.87
C LYS A 67 -2.94 -7.51 -23.45
N ASP A 68 -2.52 -8.29 -24.42
CA ASP A 68 -1.53 -9.35 -24.31
C ASP A 68 -0.11 -8.82 -24.54
N PRO A 69 0.95 -9.57 -24.19
CA PRO A 69 2.34 -9.09 -24.34
C PRO A 69 2.69 -8.63 -25.76
N TRP A 70 2.17 -9.30 -26.80
CA TRP A 70 2.40 -8.95 -28.20
C TRP A 70 1.62 -7.71 -28.68
N ASP A 71 0.65 -7.23 -27.90
CA ASP A 71 -0.07 -5.98 -28.21
C ASP A 71 0.73 -4.73 -27.79
N PHE A 72 1.84 -4.91 -27.07
CA PHE A 72 2.71 -3.83 -26.64
C PHE A 72 3.93 -3.73 -27.57
N PRO A 73 4.28 -2.51 -28.02
CA PRO A 73 5.58 -2.28 -28.65
C PRO A 73 6.71 -2.82 -27.78
N ASN A 74 7.72 -3.42 -28.41
CA ASN A 74 8.89 -4.01 -27.72
C ASN A 74 8.52 -5.00 -26.59
N GLY A 75 7.38 -5.69 -26.69
CA GLY A 75 6.93 -6.65 -25.67
C GLY A 75 6.53 -6.03 -24.33
N GLY A 76 6.39 -4.70 -24.27
CA GLY A 76 6.06 -3.96 -23.05
C GLY A 76 7.27 -3.38 -22.30
N GLU A 77 8.48 -3.56 -22.83
CA GLU A 77 9.67 -2.91 -22.29
C GLU A 77 9.65 -1.40 -22.55
N PRO A 78 10.01 -0.56 -21.56
CA PRO A 78 10.05 0.88 -21.72
C PRO A 78 11.14 1.30 -22.72
N THR A 79 10.89 2.38 -23.45
CA THR A 79 11.95 3.00 -24.26
C THR A 79 12.95 3.76 -23.39
N GLN A 80 14.14 4.05 -23.89
CA GLN A 80 15.10 4.91 -23.19
C GLN A 80 14.55 6.31 -22.91
N GLU A 81 13.63 6.80 -23.74
CA GLU A 81 12.94 8.08 -23.51
C GLU A 81 11.95 8.00 -22.34
N ASP A 82 11.22 6.89 -22.20
CA ASP A 82 10.32 6.66 -21.06
C ASP A 82 11.11 6.60 -19.75
N LEU A 83 12.25 5.90 -19.76
CA LEU A 83 13.13 5.79 -18.61
C LEU A 83 13.70 7.14 -18.15
N LYS A 84 13.96 8.06 -19.09
CA LYS A 84 14.42 9.43 -18.77
C LYS A 84 13.34 10.28 -18.10
N LYS A 85 12.05 10.00 -18.31
CA LYS A 85 10.93 10.68 -17.64
C LYS A 85 10.66 10.09 -16.25
N GLN A 86 11.00 8.82 -16.06
CA GLN A 86 10.71 8.08 -14.83
C GLN A 86 11.97 7.48 -14.16
N PRO A 87 13.10 8.20 -14.04
CA PRO A 87 14.35 7.64 -13.55
C PRO A 87 14.26 7.13 -12.11
N LYS A 88 13.41 7.75 -11.27
CA LYS A 88 13.23 7.34 -9.87
C LYS A 88 12.20 6.23 -9.77
N GLN A 89 11.11 6.29 -10.54
CA GLN A 89 10.16 5.17 -10.59
C GLN A 89 10.87 3.88 -11.07
N ASN A 90 11.73 3.99 -12.08
CA ASN A 90 12.46 2.86 -12.68
C ASN A 90 13.37 2.10 -11.70
N ARG A 91 13.72 2.68 -10.54
CA ARG A 91 14.59 2.02 -9.55
C ARG A 91 13.99 0.71 -9.01
N THR A 92 12.68 0.50 -9.17
CA THR A 92 11.99 -0.76 -8.89
C THR A 92 12.22 -1.87 -9.93
N GLY A 93 12.57 -1.49 -11.17
CA GLY A 93 12.65 -2.39 -12.32
C GLY A 93 11.32 -2.81 -12.95
N TYR A 94 10.16 -2.44 -12.40
CA TYR A 94 8.86 -2.89 -12.94
C TYR A 94 7.82 -1.78 -13.16
N THR A 95 7.93 -0.66 -12.45
CA THR A 95 6.90 0.40 -12.50
C THR A 95 6.85 1.11 -13.86
N THR A 96 7.95 1.10 -14.60
CA THR A 96 8.09 1.65 -15.95
C THR A 96 7.65 0.70 -17.06
N ASN A 97 7.25 -0.54 -16.73
CA ASN A 97 6.70 -1.46 -17.74
C ASN A 97 5.47 -0.82 -18.41
N VAL A 98 5.45 -0.79 -19.75
CA VAL A 98 4.46 -0.06 -20.55
C VAL A 98 3.02 -0.46 -20.21
N ALA A 99 2.81 -1.70 -19.77
CA ALA A 99 1.48 -2.17 -19.42
C ALA A 99 0.90 -1.54 -18.13
N SER A 100 1.74 -0.92 -17.28
CA SER A 100 1.34 -0.29 -16.02
C SER A 100 1.94 1.09 -15.76
N ALA A 101 2.90 1.56 -16.56
CA ALA A 101 3.59 2.84 -16.38
C ALA A 101 2.64 4.04 -16.30
N LEU A 102 1.48 3.96 -16.94
CA LEU A 102 0.44 5.00 -16.93
C LEU A 102 -0.12 5.31 -15.53
N TRP A 103 0.12 4.43 -14.55
CA TRP A 103 -0.28 4.62 -13.16
C TRP A 103 0.75 5.37 -12.34
N PHE A 104 2.00 5.43 -12.79
CA PHE A 104 3.11 6.04 -12.08
C PHE A 104 3.38 7.45 -12.58
N VAL A 105 3.87 8.30 -11.69
CA VAL A 105 4.15 9.71 -12.01
C VAL A 105 5.32 9.86 -12.99
N ASN A 106 5.32 10.96 -13.73
CA ASN A 106 6.52 11.48 -14.39
C ASN A 106 7.39 12.17 -13.32
N ASP A 107 8.63 11.71 -13.12
CA ASP A 107 9.50 12.25 -12.07
C ASP A 107 10.00 13.66 -12.40
N LEU A 108 10.00 14.06 -13.68
CA LEU A 108 10.36 15.42 -14.10
C LEU A 108 9.27 16.44 -13.75
N GLU A 109 8.00 16.03 -13.79
CA GLU A 109 6.85 16.86 -13.41
C GLU A 109 6.59 16.83 -11.89
N HIS A 110 7.02 15.75 -11.23
CA HIS A 110 6.81 15.53 -9.80
C HIS A 110 8.13 15.23 -9.08
N PRO A 111 9.07 16.20 -9.07
CA PRO A 111 10.38 16.01 -8.47
C PRO A 111 10.32 15.93 -6.94
N TYR A 112 11.34 15.32 -6.36
CA TYR A 112 11.67 15.38 -4.94
C TYR A 112 13.20 15.34 -4.78
N ASN A 113 13.70 15.77 -3.64
CA ASN A 113 15.12 15.82 -3.33
C ASN A 113 15.54 14.70 -2.37
N GLU A 114 16.84 14.40 -2.37
CA GLU A 114 17.43 13.30 -1.61
C GLU A 114 18.70 13.83 -0.94
N ILE A 115 18.71 13.95 0.39
CA ILE A 115 19.96 14.02 1.16
C ILE A 115 20.51 12.59 1.24
N LYS A 116 19.64 11.64 1.57
CA LYS A 116 19.87 10.20 1.39
C LYS A 116 18.87 9.66 0.38
N ARG A 117 19.30 8.64 -0.37
CA ARG A 117 18.46 8.01 -1.38
C ARG A 117 17.17 7.50 -0.77
N PHE A 118 16.05 7.83 -1.42
CA PHE A 118 14.74 7.33 -1.06
C PHE A 118 13.97 7.02 -2.35
N ASP A 119 13.38 5.84 -2.45
CA ASP A 119 12.74 5.35 -3.66
C ASP A 119 11.22 5.51 -3.55
N TRP A 120 10.73 6.73 -3.75
CA TRP A 120 9.31 7.06 -3.55
C TRP A 120 8.44 6.78 -4.78
N MET A 121 7.72 5.65 -4.77
CA MET A 121 6.86 5.23 -5.88
C MET A 121 5.45 5.79 -5.73
N ARG A 122 4.99 6.53 -6.73
CA ARG A 122 3.75 7.33 -6.63
C ARG A 122 2.85 7.15 -7.83
N GLY A 123 1.54 7.18 -7.58
CA GLY A 123 0.52 7.31 -8.62
C GLY A 123 -0.50 8.36 -8.25
N TYR A 124 -0.76 9.29 -9.17
CA TYR A 124 -1.73 10.37 -8.99
C TYR A 124 -2.92 10.17 -9.93
N HIS A 125 -3.97 9.57 -9.40
CA HIS A 125 -5.22 9.30 -10.10
C HIS A 125 -6.28 8.82 -9.10
N VAL A 126 -7.55 8.93 -9.48
CA VAL A 126 -8.64 8.42 -8.65
C VAL A 126 -8.44 6.92 -8.39
N GLY A 127 -8.42 6.55 -7.11
CA GLY A 127 -8.09 5.20 -6.63
C GLY A 127 -6.71 5.06 -6.03
N GLY A 128 -5.78 5.94 -6.39
CA GLY A 128 -4.38 5.91 -6.00
C GLY A 128 -3.76 4.50 -6.07
N ARG A 129 -2.93 4.19 -5.09
CA ARG A 129 -2.20 2.91 -5.06
C ARG A 129 -3.08 1.66 -4.89
N SER A 130 -4.38 1.80 -4.64
CA SER A 130 -5.31 0.66 -4.56
C SER A 130 -5.51 -0.07 -5.91
N ILE A 131 -5.06 0.51 -7.03
CA ILE A 131 -5.05 -0.14 -8.35
C ILE A 131 -3.78 -0.99 -8.54
N MET A 132 -2.66 -0.57 -7.96
CA MET A 132 -1.33 -1.13 -8.24
C MET A 132 -0.73 -1.99 -7.11
N TRP A 133 -1.28 -1.92 -5.91
CA TRP A 133 -0.83 -2.69 -4.73
C TRP A 133 -0.89 -4.20 -4.92
N GLY A 134 -0.20 -4.98 -4.06
CA GLY A 134 -0.11 -6.45 -4.10
C GLY A 134 -1.33 -7.23 -3.57
N ARG A 135 -2.35 -6.56 -3.03
CA ARG A 135 -3.57 -7.13 -2.40
C ARG A 135 -3.34 -7.92 -1.11
N HIS A 136 -2.10 -8.14 -0.71
CA HIS A 136 -1.75 -8.80 0.55
C HIS A 136 -2.39 -8.09 1.74
N SER A 137 -3.19 -8.84 2.50
CA SER A 137 -4.09 -8.33 3.53
C SER A 137 -3.92 -9.17 4.80
N TYR A 138 -2.99 -8.73 5.66
CA TYR A 138 -2.64 -9.43 6.89
C TYR A 138 -3.04 -8.58 8.11
N ARG A 139 -3.61 -9.23 9.13
CA ARG A 139 -3.81 -8.60 10.42
C ARG A 139 -2.48 -8.46 11.15
N TRP A 140 -2.35 -7.39 11.90
CA TRP A 140 -1.33 -7.27 12.92
C TRP A 140 -1.81 -7.97 14.20
N SER A 141 -0.87 -8.40 15.02
CA SER A 141 -1.11 -9.11 16.27
C SER A 141 -0.89 -8.22 17.50
N ASP A 142 -1.26 -8.73 18.68
CA ASP A 142 -0.84 -8.12 19.95
C ASP A 142 0.68 -8.01 20.08
N ILE A 143 1.45 -8.90 19.44
CA ILE A 143 2.92 -8.83 19.43
C ILE A 143 3.35 -7.53 18.74
N ASP A 144 2.72 -7.17 17.63
CA ASP A 144 3.06 -5.99 16.84
C ASP A 144 2.63 -4.70 17.56
N PHE A 145 1.40 -4.64 18.07
CA PHE A 145 0.88 -3.46 18.79
C PHE A 145 1.56 -3.21 20.15
N THR A 146 2.30 -4.19 20.69
CA THR A 146 3.05 -4.03 21.96
C THR A 146 4.58 -3.96 21.75
N ALA A 147 5.05 -4.15 20.52
CA ALA A 147 6.48 -4.31 20.20
C ALA A 147 7.31 -3.11 20.66
N ASN A 148 6.86 -1.88 20.37
CA ASN A 148 7.53 -0.63 20.79
C ASN A 148 7.70 -0.58 22.31
N ARG A 149 6.62 -0.79 23.08
CA ARG A 149 6.65 -0.77 24.54
C ARG A 149 7.55 -1.86 25.14
N ARG A 150 7.44 -3.08 24.63
CA ARG A 150 8.20 -4.23 25.16
C ARG A 150 9.71 -4.05 24.97
N GLU A 151 10.11 -3.42 23.87
CA GLU A 151 11.51 -3.31 23.48
C GLU A 151 12.10 -1.92 23.74
N GLY A 152 11.32 -0.98 24.30
CA GLY A 152 11.77 0.39 24.60
C GLY A 152 12.08 1.22 23.36
N ILE A 153 11.37 0.97 22.25
CA ILE A 153 11.60 1.63 20.95
C ILE A 153 10.50 2.65 20.70
N ALA A 154 10.89 3.91 20.49
CA ALA A 154 9.99 5.03 20.20
C ALA A 154 8.79 5.11 21.16
N VAL A 155 7.57 5.23 20.62
CA VAL A 155 6.34 5.40 21.41
C VAL A 155 5.46 4.15 21.39
N ASP A 156 4.82 3.85 22.52
CA ASP A 156 3.81 2.78 22.59
C ASP A 156 2.58 3.13 21.73
N TRP A 157 2.01 2.12 21.07
CA TRP A 157 0.76 2.29 20.36
C TRP A 157 -0.33 2.78 21.32
N PRO A 158 -1.19 3.73 20.92
CA PRO A 158 -2.32 4.13 21.72
C PRO A 158 -3.50 3.14 21.63
N VAL A 159 -3.46 2.22 20.66
CA VAL A 159 -4.49 1.22 20.34
C VAL A 159 -3.91 -0.20 20.51
N ARG A 160 -4.74 -1.17 20.88
CA ARG A 160 -4.38 -2.59 20.98
C ARG A 160 -5.15 -3.45 19.98
N TYR A 161 -4.73 -4.71 19.80
CA TYR A 161 -5.38 -5.62 18.85
C TYR A 161 -6.88 -5.74 19.13
N LYS A 162 -7.27 -5.92 20.40
CA LYS A 162 -8.68 -6.02 20.80
C LYS A 162 -9.54 -4.83 20.36
N ASP A 163 -8.96 -3.64 20.27
CA ASP A 163 -9.68 -2.42 19.92
C ASP A 163 -9.89 -2.31 18.39
N ILE A 164 -9.00 -2.92 17.60
CA ILE A 164 -9.03 -2.88 16.13
C ILE A 164 -9.60 -4.17 15.51
N ALA A 165 -9.59 -5.30 16.20
CA ALA A 165 -10.06 -6.59 15.70
C ALA A 165 -11.48 -6.54 15.09
N PRO A 166 -12.49 -5.90 15.71
CA PRO A 166 -13.82 -5.79 15.11
C PRO A 166 -13.82 -5.00 13.78
N TRP A 167 -12.89 -4.07 13.62
CA TRP A 167 -12.73 -3.29 12.39
C TRP A 167 -12.01 -4.07 11.31
N TYR A 168 -11.05 -4.94 11.67
CA TYR A 168 -10.52 -5.93 10.73
C TYR A 168 -11.62 -6.85 10.23
N ASP A 169 -12.48 -7.40 11.11
CA ASP A 169 -13.60 -8.26 10.69
C ASP A 169 -14.52 -7.55 9.69
N LYS A 170 -14.89 -6.31 10.00
CA LYS A 170 -15.74 -5.47 9.14
C LYS A 170 -15.11 -5.27 7.76
N VAL A 171 -13.82 -4.88 7.73
CA VAL A 171 -13.10 -4.59 6.49
C VAL A 171 -12.93 -5.85 5.64
N GLU A 172 -12.44 -6.94 6.22
CA GLU A 172 -12.21 -8.20 5.51
C GLU A 172 -13.48 -8.76 4.88
N THR A 173 -14.59 -8.69 5.63
CA THR A 173 -15.92 -9.10 5.16
C THR A 173 -16.35 -8.32 3.92
N PHE A 174 -16.04 -7.02 3.87
CA PHE A 174 -16.40 -6.12 2.76
C PHE A 174 -15.46 -6.26 1.55
N ILE A 175 -14.14 -6.33 1.77
CA ILE A 175 -13.18 -6.34 0.66
C ILE A 175 -13.04 -7.72 0.00
N GLY A 176 -13.36 -8.79 0.73
CA GLY A 176 -13.24 -10.17 0.27
C GLY A 176 -11.79 -10.64 0.27
N VAL A 177 -11.30 -11.04 1.45
CA VAL A 177 -9.94 -11.60 1.61
C VAL A 177 -9.99 -13.11 1.48
N SER A 178 -9.19 -13.71 0.62
CA SER A 178 -8.99 -15.16 0.57
C SER A 178 -7.82 -15.56 1.47
N GLY A 179 -7.92 -16.73 2.11
CA GLY A 179 -6.88 -17.19 3.02
C GLY A 179 -7.25 -18.45 3.79
N GLU A 180 -6.34 -18.87 4.66
CA GLU A 180 -6.48 -20.01 5.55
C GLU A 180 -6.38 -19.54 7.02
N ASN A 181 -7.22 -20.12 7.88
CA ASN A 181 -7.17 -19.92 9.33
C ASN A 181 -6.14 -20.87 9.94
N LEU A 182 -5.08 -20.30 10.51
CA LEU A 182 -3.90 -21.03 10.99
C LEU A 182 -3.75 -20.98 12.52
N ARG A 183 -4.54 -20.14 13.20
CA ARG A 183 -4.52 -19.94 14.66
C ARG A 183 -3.14 -19.56 15.21
N LEU A 184 -2.40 -18.75 14.45
CA LEU A 184 -1.07 -18.28 14.82
C LEU A 184 -1.15 -17.00 15.66
N LYS A 185 -0.39 -16.93 16.77
CA LYS A 185 -0.37 -15.75 17.66
C LYS A 185 0.15 -14.51 16.94
N GLN A 186 1.18 -14.67 16.12
CA GLN A 186 1.86 -13.62 15.38
C GLN A 186 1.19 -13.27 14.04
N LEU A 187 0.20 -14.05 13.62
CA LEU A 187 -0.58 -13.77 12.40
C LEU A 187 -2.04 -14.16 12.63
N PRO A 188 -2.81 -13.31 13.34
CA PRO A 188 -4.18 -13.62 13.72
C PRO A 188 -5.04 -13.93 12.52
N ASP A 189 -6.01 -14.82 12.74
CA ASP A 189 -7.00 -15.21 11.73
C ASP A 189 -8.04 -14.10 11.49
N GLY A 190 -8.84 -14.26 10.44
CA GLY A 190 -9.82 -13.28 10.00
C GLY A 190 -11.00 -13.88 9.25
N GLN A 191 -11.74 -13.01 8.55
CA GLN A 191 -12.94 -13.35 7.79
C GLN A 191 -12.57 -13.71 6.35
N PHE A 192 -12.18 -14.97 6.13
CA PHE A 192 -11.64 -15.41 4.85
C PHE A 192 -12.66 -16.08 3.94
N LEU A 193 -12.58 -15.75 2.65
CA LEU A 193 -13.03 -16.56 1.54
C LEU A 193 -12.09 -17.77 1.35
N PRO A 194 -12.51 -18.82 0.62
CA PRO A 194 -11.67 -19.99 0.38
C PRO A 194 -10.28 -19.62 -0.15
N MET A 195 -9.23 -20.21 0.43
CA MET A 195 -7.85 -19.97 -0.01
C MET A 195 -7.66 -20.33 -1.49
N MET A 196 -6.74 -19.64 -2.15
CA MET A 196 -6.22 -20.10 -3.45
C MET A 196 -5.26 -21.26 -3.20
N GLU A 197 -5.43 -22.37 -3.92
CA GLU A 197 -4.63 -23.57 -3.71
C GLU A 197 -3.14 -23.34 -3.99
N LEU A 198 -2.30 -24.06 -3.25
CA LEU A 198 -0.87 -24.16 -3.53
C LEU A 198 -0.66 -25.03 -4.77
N ASN A 199 0.27 -24.65 -5.64
CA ASN A 199 0.67 -25.54 -6.72
C ASN A 199 1.50 -26.72 -6.15
N CYS A 200 1.81 -27.71 -7.00
CA CYS A 200 2.41 -28.95 -6.54
C CYS A 200 3.80 -28.77 -5.87
N VAL A 201 4.63 -27.82 -6.34
CA VAL A 201 5.94 -27.55 -5.73
C VAL A 201 5.78 -26.73 -4.45
N GLU A 202 4.90 -25.73 -4.42
CA GLU A 202 4.58 -24.99 -3.21
C GLU A 202 4.00 -25.90 -2.11
N GLN A 203 3.17 -26.87 -2.50
CA GLN A 203 2.61 -27.88 -1.62
C GLN A 203 3.71 -28.77 -1.04
N ARG A 204 4.64 -29.23 -1.89
CA ARG A 204 5.80 -30.00 -1.45
C ARG A 204 6.71 -29.20 -0.50
N PHE A 205 6.91 -27.92 -0.81
CA PHE A 205 7.66 -27.00 0.05
C PHE A 205 7.00 -26.85 1.42
N ARG A 206 5.67 -26.66 1.47
CA ARG A 206 4.90 -26.62 2.73
C ARG A 206 5.11 -27.87 3.58
N GLU A 207 5.00 -29.06 2.98
CA GLU A 207 5.20 -30.33 3.67
C GLU A 207 6.62 -30.44 4.24
N LYS A 208 7.63 -30.12 3.43
CA LYS A 208 9.02 -30.26 3.84
C LYS A 208 9.43 -29.25 4.90
N VAL A 209 8.95 -28.01 4.82
CA VAL A 209 9.19 -27.02 5.87
C VAL A 209 8.57 -27.50 7.19
N SER A 210 7.32 -27.99 7.15
CA SER A 210 6.66 -28.52 8.35
C SER A 210 7.37 -29.75 8.95
N GLN A 211 8.04 -30.57 8.13
CA GLN A 211 8.80 -31.74 8.59
C GLN A 211 10.14 -31.37 9.24
N ASN A 212 10.81 -30.34 8.72
CA ASN A 212 12.17 -29.99 9.12
C ASN A 212 12.24 -28.87 10.17
N PHE A 213 11.17 -28.08 10.33
CA PHE A 213 11.16 -26.92 11.20
C PHE A 213 9.95 -26.93 12.13
N ASN A 214 10.21 -26.90 13.43
CA ASN A 214 9.17 -26.66 14.42
C ASN A 214 8.78 -25.16 14.38
N GLY A 215 7.49 -24.87 14.18
CA GLY A 215 6.95 -23.51 14.23
C GLY A 215 7.08 -22.66 12.96
N ARG A 216 7.62 -23.18 11.84
CA ARG A 216 7.57 -22.50 10.53
C ARG A 216 6.37 -23.03 9.73
N VAL A 217 5.40 -22.15 9.47
CA VAL A 217 4.20 -22.47 8.69
C VAL A 217 4.31 -21.90 7.28
N VAL A 218 3.89 -22.67 6.28
CA VAL A 218 3.75 -22.19 4.90
C VAL A 218 2.27 -22.23 4.53
N THR A 219 1.74 -21.12 4.05
CA THR A 219 0.35 -20.98 3.59
C THR A 219 0.32 -20.29 2.23
N ALA A 220 -0.82 -20.31 1.53
CA ALA A 220 -1.07 -19.32 0.49
C ALA A 220 -1.14 -17.91 1.11
N GLY A 221 -0.66 -16.90 0.40
CA GLY A 221 -0.75 -15.52 0.86
C GLY A 221 -2.20 -15.07 1.01
N ARG A 222 -2.51 -14.30 2.06
CA ARG A 222 -3.85 -13.75 2.29
C ARG A 222 -4.04 -12.53 1.41
N VAL A 223 -4.98 -12.58 0.45
CA VAL A 223 -5.13 -11.52 -0.55
C VAL A 223 -6.59 -11.09 -0.74
N ALA A 224 -6.81 -9.79 -0.95
CA ALA A 224 -8.14 -9.22 -1.20
C ALA A 224 -8.65 -9.51 -2.63
N ASN A 225 -8.72 -10.79 -2.99
CA ASN A 225 -9.24 -11.31 -4.26
C ASN A 225 -10.45 -12.19 -3.97
N ILE A 226 -11.57 -11.95 -4.65
CA ILE A 226 -12.82 -12.67 -4.43
C ILE A 226 -12.71 -14.10 -4.97
N THR A 227 -12.72 -15.07 -4.06
CA THR A 227 -12.76 -16.51 -4.34
C THR A 227 -14.06 -17.13 -3.82
N GLY A 228 -14.37 -18.35 -4.24
CA GLY A 228 -15.59 -19.05 -3.85
C GLY A 228 -16.85 -18.45 -4.48
N THR A 229 -17.99 -18.63 -3.79
CA THR A 229 -19.33 -18.31 -4.32
C THR A 229 -19.97 -17.07 -3.68
N LYS A 230 -19.32 -16.45 -2.69
CA LYS A 230 -19.84 -15.25 -2.02
C LYS A 230 -19.93 -14.09 -3.02
N LYS A 231 -21.10 -13.44 -3.07
CA LYS A 231 -21.35 -12.29 -3.95
C LYS A 231 -20.96 -10.98 -3.26
N PHE A 232 -20.45 -10.05 -4.05
CA PHE A 232 -20.08 -8.70 -3.63
C PHE A 232 -20.74 -7.72 -4.59
N GLU A 233 -21.38 -6.68 -4.06
CA GLU A 233 -22.12 -5.71 -4.86
C GLU A 233 -21.18 -5.00 -5.86
N GLY A 234 -21.52 -5.03 -7.15
CA GLY A 234 -20.72 -4.42 -8.22
C GLY A 234 -19.39 -5.13 -8.55
N ARG A 235 -19.10 -6.29 -7.93
CA ARG A 235 -17.81 -7.00 -8.05
C ARG A 235 -18.01 -8.49 -8.34
N GLN A 236 -17.17 -9.05 -9.20
CA GLN A 236 -17.24 -10.46 -9.63
C GLN A 236 -16.10 -11.31 -9.02
N HIS A 237 -16.15 -12.63 -9.22
CA HIS A 237 -15.10 -13.54 -8.77
C HIS A 237 -13.80 -13.37 -9.57
N CYS A 238 -12.67 -13.75 -8.96
CA CYS A 238 -11.36 -13.67 -9.61
C CYS A 238 -11.25 -14.67 -10.75
N MET A 239 -11.00 -14.15 -11.95
CA MET A 239 -10.76 -14.95 -13.17
C MET A 239 -9.32 -15.46 -13.28
N PHE A 240 -8.50 -15.36 -12.23
CA PHE A 240 -7.09 -15.80 -12.19
C PHE A 240 -6.25 -15.34 -13.41
N ARG A 241 -6.43 -14.06 -13.79
CA ARG A 241 -5.71 -13.45 -14.92
C ARG A 241 -4.28 -13.03 -14.59
N ASN A 242 -4.01 -12.79 -13.30
CA ASN A 242 -2.77 -12.19 -12.76
C ASN A 242 -2.29 -10.94 -13.53
N ARG A 243 -3.21 -10.03 -13.84
CA ARG A 243 -2.93 -8.72 -14.47
C ARG A 243 -3.34 -7.56 -13.57
N CYS A 244 -3.28 -7.78 -12.26
CA CYS A 244 -3.96 -6.96 -11.26
C CYS A 244 -3.54 -5.48 -11.30
N ILE A 245 -2.23 -5.21 -11.48
CA ILE A 245 -1.64 -3.87 -11.55
C ILE A 245 -2.18 -3.01 -12.70
N ARG A 246 -2.81 -3.63 -13.71
CA ARG A 246 -3.38 -2.94 -14.88
C ARG A 246 -4.80 -2.40 -14.64
N GLY A 247 -5.34 -2.62 -13.44
CA GLY A 247 -6.77 -2.46 -13.14
C GLY A 247 -7.56 -3.72 -13.50
N CYS A 248 -8.52 -4.12 -12.64
CA CYS A 248 -9.38 -5.26 -12.89
C CYS A 248 -10.79 -4.83 -13.33
N PRO A 249 -11.16 -5.02 -14.60
CA PRO A 249 -12.51 -4.68 -15.08
C PRO A 249 -13.62 -5.42 -14.34
N PHE A 250 -13.35 -6.64 -13.84
CA PHE A 250 -14.31 -7.43 -13.08
C PHE A 250 -14.53 -6.95 -11.63
N GLY A 251 -13.72 -6.01 -11.13
CA GLY A 251 -13.73 -5.62 -9.72
C GLY A 251 -13.34 -6.78 -8.76
N ALA A 252 -12.69 -7.81 -9.28
CA ALA A 252 -12.50 -9.08 -8.57
C ALA A 252 -11.42 -9.07 -7.49
N TYR A 253 -10.64 -8.00 -7.42
CA TYR A 253 -9.80 -7.69 -6.27
C TYR A 253 -10.23 -6.33 -5.71
N PHE A 254 -9.89 -6.05 -4.46
CA PHE A 254 -10.22 -4.75 -3.86
C PHE A 254 -9.40 -3.61 -4.48
N SER A 255 -10.10 -2.66 -5.09
CA SER A 255 -9.61 -1.29 -5.30
C SER A 255 -10.67 -0.31 -4.84
N SER A 256 -10.25 0.93 -4.56
CA SER A 256 -11.17 1.98 -4.17
C SER A 256 -12.22 2.25 -5.25
N ASN A 257 -11.81 2.26 -6.54
CA ASN A 257 -12.68 2.50 -7.70
C ASN A 257 -13.72 1.41 -7.93
N SER A 258 -13.45 0.16 -7.53
CA SER A 258 -14.36 -0.97 -7.74
C SER A 258 -15.19 -1.32 -6.51
N SER A 259 -14.87 -0.73 -5.34
CA SER A 259 -15.45 -1.14 -4.07
C SER A 259 -15.95 0.05 -3.26
N THR A 260 -15.07 0.78 -2.58
CA THR A 260 -15.47 1.79 -1.58
C THR A 260 -16.06 3.06 -2.16
N LEU A 261 -15.50 3.60 -3.26
CA LEU A 261 -16.06 4.81 -3.89
C LEU A 261 -17.45 4.54 -4.49
N PRO A 262 -17.70 3.43 -5.21
CA PRO A 262 -19.06 3.08 -5.61
C PRO A 262 -20.02 2.92 -4.43
N ALA A 263 -19.56 2.38 -3.30
CA ALA A 263 -20.41 2.26 -2.09
C ALA A 263 -20.78 3.64 -1.52
N ALA A 264 -19.82 4.56 -1.47
CA ALA A 264 -20.07 5.95 -1.07
C ALA A 264 -21.03 6.66 -2.05
N GLU A 265 -20.83 6.47 -3.36
CA GLU A 265 -21.67 7.03 -4.43
C GLU A 265 -23.13 6.63 -4.27
N ARG A 266 -23.42 5.35 -4.02
CA ARG A 266 -24.79 4.81 -3.89
C ARG A 266 -25.62 5.48 -2.79
N THR A 267 -24.98 6.14 -1.83
CA THR A 267 -25.68 6.87 -0.76
C THR A 267 -26.27 8.21 -1.23
N GLY A 268 -25.82 8.74 -2.38
CA GLY A 268 -26.16 10.10 -2.83
C GLY A 268 -25.47 11.22 -2.04
N ASN A 269 -24.52 10.92 -1.15
CA ASN A 269 -23.83 11.90 -0.30
C ASN A 269 -22.40 12.23 -0.73
N LEU A 270 -21.90 11.58 -1.78
CA LEU A 270 -20.54 11.76 -2.29
C LEU A 270 -20.48 12.86 -3.35
N THR A 271 -19.61 13.85 -3.17
CA THR A 271 -19.11 14.72 -4.25
C THR A 271 -17.64 14.39 -4.47
N LEU A 272 -17.21 14.11 -5.70
CA LEU A 272 -15.80 13.83 -6.01
C LEU A 272 -15.24 14.86 -6.99
N ARG A 273 -14.09 15.45 -6.67
CA ARG A 273 -13.36 16.39 -7.53
C ARG A 273 -11.94 15.84 -7.79
N PRO A 274 -11.63 15.35 -9.00
CA PRO A 274 -10.25 15.05 -9.38
C PRO A 274 -9.46 16.35 -9.58
N ASP A 275 -8.18 16.24 -9.96
CA ASP A 275 -7.32 17.36 -10.31
C ASP A 275 -7.26 18.45 -9.22
N SER A 276 -7.29 18.02 -7.95
CA SER A 276 -7.40 18.86 -6.75
C SER A 276 -6.17 18.69 -5.86
N ILE A 277 -5.15 19.53 -6.05
CA ILE A 277 -3.94 19.53 -5.22
C ILE A 277 -4.25 20.27 -3.92
N VAL A 278 -4.68 19.54 -2.89
CA VAL A 278 -4.73 20.08 -1.53
C VAL A 278 -3.32 20.35 -1.06
N HIS A 279 -3.05 21.56 -0.57
CA HIS A 279 -1.75 21.94 -0.04
C HIS A 279 -1.81 22.53 1.38
N GLU A 280 -2.98 22.95 1.85
CA GLU A 280 -3.14 23.58 3.17
C GLU A 280 -4.47 23.15 3.82
N VAL A 281 -4.45 22.87 5.11
CA VAL A 281 -5.62 22.77 5.99
C VAL A 281 -5.78 24.11 6.69
N MET A 282 -6.92 24.77 6.49
CA MET A 282 -7.22 26.06 7.08
C MET A 282 -7.57 25.91 8.56
N TYR A 283 -7.05 26.80 9.40
CA TYR A 283 -7.26 26.79 10.85
C TYR A 283 -7.89 28.09 11.32
N ASP A 284 -8.89 27.98 12.20
CA ASP A 284 -9.51 29.12 12.87
C ASP A 284 -9.04 29.20 14.33
N PRO A 285 -8.34 30.29 14.73
CA PRO A 285 -7.84 30.46 16.09
C PRO A 285 -8.95 30.64 17.14
N ASP A 286 -10.13 31.14 16.76
CA ASP A 286 -11.22 31.42 17.69
C ASP A 286 -11.93 30.13 18.09
N THR A 287 -12.29 29.30 17.10
CA THR A 287 -12.92 28.00 17.34
C THR A 287 -11.92 26.90 17.66
N LYS A 288 -10.62 27.12 17.41
CA LYS A 288 -9.52 26.14 17.54
C LYS A 288 -9.75 24.87 16.72
N ARG A 289 -10.35 25.03 15.54
CA ARG A 289 -10.72 23.94 14.64
C ARG A 289 -10.27 24.25 13.22
N ALA A 290 -10.12 23.21 12.43
CA ALA A 290 -9.97 23.39 10.99
C ALA A 290 -11.30 23.79 10.35
N THR A 291 -11.26 24.66 9.36
CA THR A 291 -12.48 25.16 8.68
C THR A 291 -12.62 24.65 7.24
N GLY A 292 -11.55 24.09 6.69
CA GLY A 292 -11.53 23.63 5.30
C GLY A 292 -10.12 23.38 4.78
N VAL A 293 -10.00 23.31 3.46
CA VAL A 293 -8.71 23.13 2.77
C VAL A 293 -8.54 24.10 1.60
N LYS A 294 -7.28 24.46 1.32
CA LYS A 294 -6.91 25.17 0.09
C LYS A 294 -6.41 24.19 -0.97
N VAL A 295 -6.84 24.42 -2.20
CA VAL A 295 -6.63 23.54 -3.35
C VAL A 295 -6.11 24.35 -4.53
N ILE A 296 -5.12 23.81 -5.22
CA ILE A 296 -4.74 24.26 -6.56
C ILE A 296 -5.26 23.24 -7.58
N ASP A 297 -5.98 23.70 -8.59
CA ASP A 297 -6.38 22.85 -9.70
C ASP A 297 -5.14 22.37 -10.46
N ARG A 298 -5.01 21.05 -10.65
CA ARG A 298 -3.82 20.47 -11.26
C ARG A 298 -3.61 20.98 -12.70
N VAL A 299 -4.70 21.22 -13.43
CA VAL A 299 -4.70 21.57 -14.85
C VAL A 299 -4.75 23.08 -15.04
N THR A 300 -5.74 23.76 -14.45
CA THR A 300 -5.96 25.19 -14.67
C THR A 300 -5.09 26.08 -13.80
N LYS A 301 -4.48 25.53 -12.73
CA LYS A 301 -3.73 26.27 -11.70
C LYS A 301 -4.59 27.24 -10.88
N GLU A 302 -5.91 27.19 -11.04
CA GLU A 302 -6.85 28.01 -10.26
C GLU A 302 -6.80 27.61 -8.78
N ALA A 303 -6.83 28.60 -7.89
CA ALA A 303 -6.92 28.39 -6.45
C ALA A 303 -8.39 28.25 -6.03
N HIS A 304 -8.66 27.33 -5.11
CA HIS A 304 -9.97 27.07 -4.54
C HIS A 304 -9.87 26.89 -3.02
N GLU A 305 -10.94 27.22 -2.31
CA GLU A 305 -11.11 26.92 -0.90
C GLU A 305 -12.40 26.12 -0.71
N PHE A 306 -12.32 25.03 0.04
CA PHE A 306 -13.49 24.20 0.36
C PHE A 306 -13.65 24.11 1.87
N LYS A 307 -14.87 24.40 2.36
CA LYS A 307 -15.18 24.40 3.80
C LYS A 307 -15.80 23.08 4.25
N ALA A 308 -15.41 22.61 5.43
CA ALA A 308 -16.05 21.46 6.07
C ALA A 308 -15.90 21.44 7.60
N LYS A 309 -16.80 20.70 8.26
CA LYS A 309 -16.76 20.50 9.72
C LYS A 309 -15.68 19.51 10.15
N VAL A 310 -15.39 18.51 9.33
CA VAL A 310 -14.36 17.48 9.61
C VAL A 310 -13.48 17.26 8.38
N ILE A 311 -12.19 17.04 8.58
CA ILE A 311 -11.22 16.82 7.51
C ILE A 311 -10.48 15.50 7.74
N PHE A 312 -10.42 14.65 6.73
CA PHE A 312 -9.63 13.43 6.69
C PHE A 312 -8.49 13.57 5.69
N LEU A 313 -7.24 13.49 6.16
CA LEU A 313 -6.06 13.37 5.31
C LEU A 313 -5.78 11.88 5.05
N CYS A 314 -5.94 11.50 3.78
CA CYS A 314 -5.76 10.16 3.24
C CYS A 314 -4.89 10.20 1.96
N ALA A 315 -3.99 11.17 1.86
CA ALA A 315 -3.26 11.52 0.64
C ALA A 315 -2.05 10.61 0.35
N SER A 316 -1.77 9.63 1.23
CA SER A 316 -0.51 8.87 1.37
C SER A 316 0.42 9.53 2.39
N ALA A 317 1.22 8.72 3.10
CA ALA A 317 1.97 9.15 4.28
C ALA A 317 2.76 10.46 4.06
N VAL A 318 3.61 10.47 3.03
CA VAL A 318 4.41 11.64 2.67
C VAL A 318 3.54 12.84 2.28
N ALA A 319 2.52 12.65 1.44
CA ALA A 319 1.68 13.75 0.96
C ALA A 319 0.80 14.37 2.06
N SER A 320 0.18 13.56 2.93
CA SER A 320 -0.58 14.05 4.08
C SER A 320 0.32 14.84 5.04
N THR A 321 1.55 14.38 5.22
CA THR A 321 2.55 15.08 6.04
C THR A 321 2.98 16.40 5.40
N SER A 322 3.22 16.43 4.08
CA SER A 322 3.53 17.66 3.35
C SER A 322 2.40 18.69 3.43
N ILE A 323 1.14 18.25 3.40
CA ILE A 323 -0.01 19.15 3.59
C ILE A 323 0.02 19.75 5.00
N LEU A 324 0.22 18.93 6.04
CA LEU A 324 0.29 19.41 7.42
C LEU A 324 1.47 20.37 7.65
N MET A 325 2.64 20.08 7.08
CA MET A 325 3.81 20.97 7.15
C MET A 325 3.59 22.32 6.47
N GLN A 326 2.85 22.35 5.36
CA GLN A 326 2.46 23.58 4.67
C GLN A 326 1.31 24.33 5.37
N SER A 327 0.54 23.64 6.22
CA SER A 327 -0.58 24.20 6.99
C SER A 327 -0.08 25.07 8.13
N ARG A 328 0.51 26.21 7.79
CA ARG A 328 1.13 27.17 8.70
C ARG A 328 0.15 28.26 9.09
N SER A 329 0.22 28.71 10.34
CA SER A 329 -0.52 29.85 10.89
C SER A 329 0.24 30.42 12.08
N ASP A 330 -0.22 31.52 12.67
CA ASP A 330 0.37 32.06 13.91
C ASP A 330 0.38 31.02 15.05
N ARG A 331 -0.62 30.13 15.10
CA ARG A 331 -0.67 29.01 16.06
C ARG A 331 0.30 27.88 15.69
N PHE A 332 0.52 27.65 14.39
CA PHE A 332 1.30 26.53 13.86
C PHE A 332 2.40 27.02 12.93
N PRO A 333 3.42 27.75 13.45
CA PRO A 333 4.46 28.34 12.59
C PRO A 333 5.32 27.30 11.87
N ASN A 334 5.34 26.06 12.37
CA ASN A 334 6.11 24.93 11.83
C ASN A 334 5.21 23.82 11.24
N GLY A 335 3.95 24.15 10.91
CA GLY A 335 2.96 23.22 10.37
C GLY A 335 1.99 22.68 11.43
N MET A 336 0.75 22.39 11.00
CA MET A 336 -0.34 21.94 11.85
C MET A 336 -0.03 20.58 12.49
N GLY A 337 -0.17 20.50 13.82
CA GLY A 337 0.12 19.28 14.59
C GLY A 337 1.60 19.02 14.87
N ASN A 338 2.49 19.97 14.56
CA ASN A 338 3.93 19.82 14.75
C ASN A 338 4.47 20.41 16.07
N ASP A 339 3.62 20.52 17.12
CA ASP A 339 4.05 21.01 18.45
C ASP A 339 5.11 20.09 19.10
N SER A 340 5.17 18.83 18.69
CA SER A 340 6.13 17.83 19.18
C SER A 340 7.42 17.71 18.35
N ASP A 341 7.53 18.45 17.24
CA ASP A 341 8.57 18.26 16.22
C ASP A 341 8.61 16.82 15.62
N GLN A 342 7.53 16.05 15.76
CA GLN A 342 7.46 14.68 15.25
C GLN A 342 6.91 14.60 13.82
N LEU A 343 6.35 15.67 13.28
CA LEU A 343 5.83 15.70 11.91
C LEU A 343 6.99 15.57 10.92
N GLY A 344 6.92 14.54 10.08
CA GLY A 344 7.93 14.18 9.09
C GLY A 344 9.08 13.32 9.61
N ARG A 345 9.16 13.01 10.91
CA ARG A 345 10.17 12.10 11.48
C ARG A 345 9.66 10.66 11.49
N ASN A 346 10.51 9.73 11.90
CA ASN A 346 10.15 8.32 12.13
C ASN A 346 9.71 7.60 10.86
N ILE A 347 10.30 7.96 9.72
CA ILE A 347 9.99 7.29 8.46
C ILE A 347 10.36 5.82 8.59
N MET A 348 9.35 4.98 8.40
CA MET A 348 9.46 3.53 8.31
C MET A 348 9.01 3.06 6.92
N ASP A 349 9.45 1.86 6.58
CA ASP A 349 9.03 1.08 5.43
C ASP A 349 9.30 -0.40 5.76
N HIS A 350 9.26 -1.28 4.77
CA HIS A 350 9.82 -2.62 4.87
C HIS A 350 11.12 -2.74 4.08
N HIS A 351 12.12 -3.40 4.67
CA HIS A 351 13.28 -3.82 3.89
C HIS A 351 13.01 -5.18 3.23
N LEU A 352 13.16 -5.21 1.91
CA LEU A 352 12.89 -6.37 1.05
C LEU A 352 14.05 -6.65 0.10
N GLY A 353 13.85 -7.55 -0.87
CA GLY A 353 14.89 -7.87 -1.86
C GLY A 353 16.02 -8.72 -1.30
N VAL A 354 15.78 -9.45 -0.20
CA VAL A 354 16.70 -10.45 0.35
C VAL A 354 15.99 -11.79 0.49
N GLY A 355 16.67 -12.88 0.17
CA GLY A 355 16.10 -14.22 0.21
C GLY A 355 16.94 -15.22 -0.56
N ALA A 356 16.28 -16.24 -1.11
CA ALA A 356 16.92 -17.25 -1.94
C ALA A 356 15.96 -17.82 -2.99
N GLN A 357 16.52 -18.42 -4.03
CA GLN A 357 15.78 -19.15 -5.06
C GLN A 357 16.54 -20.43 -5.43
N GLY A 358 15.84 -21.46 -5.88
CA GLY A 358 16.44 -22.72 -6.31
C GLY A 358 15.60 -23.45 -7.35
N LYS A 359 16.16 -24.55 -7.85
CA LYS A 359 15.48 -25.47 -8.78
C LYS A 359 14.90 -26.64 -8.02
N PHE A 360 13.79 -27.17 -8.51
CA PHE A 360 13.15 -28.35 -7.94
C PHE A 360 13.11 -29.47 -8.99
N ASP A 361 13.62 -30.64 -8.62
CA ASP A 361 13.57 -31.84 -9.46
C ASP A 361 12.38 -32.73 -9.02
N GLY A 362 11.72 -33.34 -9.97
CA GLY A 362 10.47 -34.08 -9.79
C GLY A 362 9.24 -33.24 -10.15
N LEU A 363 8.11 -33.95 -10.36
CA LEU A 363 6.83 -33.36 -10.76
C LEU A 363 6.88 -32.70 -12.15
N GLU A 364 7.82 -33.09 -13.00
CA GLU A 364 7.93 -32.59 -14.37
C GLU A 364 6.73 -33.00 -15.23
N ASP A 365 6.04 -34.07 -14.85
CA ASP A 365 4.77 -34.54 -15.42
C ASP A 365 3.57 -33.65 -15.03
N LYS A 366 3.75 -32.71 -14.10
CA LYS A 366 2.69 -31.82 -13.61
C LYS A 366 2.84 -30.38 -14.10
N TYR A 367 1.70 -29.70 -14.22
CA TYR A 367 1.62 -28.27 -14.51
C TYR A 367 0.47 -27.65 -13.71
N TYR A 368 0.58 -26.37 -13.33
CA TYR A 368 -0.48 -25.67 -12.60
C TYR A 368 -1.52 -25.05 -13.55
N LYS A 369 -2.77 -24.95 -13.11
CA LYS A 369 -3.84 -24.32 -13.91
C LYS A 369 -4.04 -22.86 -13.51
N GLY A 370 -4.19 -21.98 -14.50
CA GLY A 370 -4.47 -20.56 -14.30
C GLY A 370 -3.24 -19.77 -13.85
N ARG A 371 -3.43 -18.45 -13.64
CA ARG A 371 -2.39 -17.55 -13.13
C ARG A 371 -2.87 -16.98 -11.81
N LYS A 372 -2.65 -17.72 -10.72
CA LYS A 372 -3.08 -17.22 -9.41
C LYS A 372 -2.32 -15.93 -9.05
N PRO A 373 -3.02 -14.90 -8.51
CA PRO A 373 -2.42 -13.58 -8.25
C PRO A 373 -1.66 -13.46 -6.92
N ASN A 374 -1.36 -14.60 -6.27
CA ASN A 374 -0.58 -14.71 -5.04
C ASN A 374 0.32 -15.97 -5.10
N GLY A 375 1.27 -16.06 -4.18
CA GLY A 375 2.08 -17.26 -3.97
C GLY A 375 2.00 -17.76 -2.52
N VAL A 376 3.10 -18.30 -2.01
CA VAL A 376 3.24 -18.70 -0.60
C VAL A 376 3.52 -17.50 0.30
N TYR A 377 3.10 -17.61 1.55
CA TYR A 377 3.49 -16.76 2.65
C TYR A 377 3.99 -17.60 3.82
N ILE A 378 5.12 -17.19 4.40
CA ILE A 378 5.70 -17.77 5.60
C ILE A 378 5.61 -16.72 6.70
N PRO A 379 4.75 -16.90 7.72
CA PRO A 379 4.63 -15.95 8.81
C PRO A 379 5.92 -15.85 9.61
N ARG A 380 6.08 -14.74 10.33
CA ARG A 380 7.22 -14.51 11.22
C ARG A 380 7.45 -15.70 12.15
N PHE A 381 8.71 -16.11 12.27
CA PHE A 381 9.15 -17.19 13.16
C PHE A 381 10.35 -16.79 14.04
N ARG A 382 10.80 -15.53 13.96
CA ARG A 382 11.88 -14.96 14.77
C ARG A 382 11.34 -13.96 15.79
N ASN A 383 12.01 -13.84 16.94
CA ASN A 383 11.68 -12.91 18.01
C ASN A 383 10.23 -13.05 18.50
N LEU A 384 9.79 -14.29 18.75
CA LEU A 384 8.47 -14.63 19.30
C LEU A 384 8.56 -15.12 20.77
N GLY A 385 9.74 -15.09 21.37
CA GLY A 385 10.06 -15.66 22.68
C GLY A 385 10.90 -16.93 22.58
N GLY A 386 11.63 -17.25 23.65
CA GLY A 386 12.41 -18.48 23.79
C GLY A 386 13.51 -18.60 22.73
N ASP A 387 13.66 -19.79 22.16
CA ASP A 387 14.74 -20.08 21.19
C ASP A 387 14.59 -19.36 19.85
N SER A 388 13.45 -18.69 19.61
CA SER A 388 13.26 -17.86 18.42
C SER A 388 13.89 -16.47 18.55
N ASP A 389 14.27 -16.07 19.77
CA ASP A 389 14.80 -14.73 20.05
C ASP A 389 16.24 -14.57 19.57
N ARG A 390 16.51 -13.38 19.04
CA ARG A 390 17.75 -12.97 18.43
C ARG A 390 18.41 -11.91 19.30
N LYS A 391 19.72 -12.00 19.45
CA LYS A 391 20.53 -11.07 20.27
C LYS A 391 21.04 -9.89 19.45
N ASP A 392 21.16 -10.09 18.14
CA ASP A 392 21.78 -9.21 17.16
C ASP A 392 20.81 -8.24 16.48
N TYR A 393 19.50 -8.50 16.55
CA TYR A 393 18.48 -7.60 16.02
C TYR A 393 17.13 -7.74 16.74
N LYS A 394 16.30 -6.71 16.63
CA LYS A 394 14.92 -6.59 17.12
C LYS A 394 13.92 -6.80 15.99
N ARG A 395 12.66 -7.09 16.33
CA ARG A 395 11.57 -7.39 15.37
C ARG A 395 11.80 -8.68 14.58
N GLY A 396 11.07 -8.89 13.49
CA GLY A 396 11.24 -10.10 12.70
C GLY A 396 10.78 -9.88 11.28
N PHE A 397 10.82 -10.96 10.52
CA PHE A 397 10.47 -10.98 9.11
C PHE A 397 9.59 -12.17 8.79
N GLY A 398 8.75 -12.01 7.77
CA GLY A 398 8.09 -13.12 7.08
C GLY A 398 8.60 -13.22 5.65
N TYR A 399 8.18 -14.23 4.90
CA TYR A 399 8.52 -14.37 3.49
C TYR A 399 7.29 -14.41 2.59
N GLN A 400 7.44 -13.87 1.39
CA GLN A 400 6.55 -14.11 0.26
C GLN A 400 7.34 -14.78 -0.85
N GLY A 401 6.69 -15.60 -1.65
CA GLY A 401 7.36 -16.28 -2.76
C GLY A 401 6.41 -17.12 -3.57
N SER A 402 6.92 -17.84 -4.55
CA SER A 402 6.12 -18.73 -5.38
C SER A 402 6.99 -19.77 -6.05
N ALA A 403 6.37 -20.87 -6.48
CA ALA A 403 6.99 -21.79 -7.43
C ALA A 403 6.40 -21.58 -8.83
N GLY A 404 7.23 -21.70 -9.85
CA GLY A 404 6.83 -21.57 -11.25
C GLY A 404 7.56 -22.58 -12.13
N ARG A 405 7.09 -22.71 -13.38
CA ARG A 405 7.81 -23.45 -14.40
C ARG A 405 8.45 -22.49 -15.37
N GLY A 406 9.70 -22.79 -15.73
CA GLY A 406 10.37 -22.19 -16.86
C GLY A 406 9.64 -22.51 -18.16
N ASN A 407 10.18 -21.98 -19.24
CA ASN A 407 9.69 -22.19 -20.60
C ASN A 407 10.87 -22.62 -21.48
N TRP A 408 10.73 -22.38 -22.77
CA TRP A 408 11.73 -22.69 -23.77
C TRP A 408 13.02 -21.85 -23.66
N ASP A 409 12.97 -20.69 -23.00
CA ASP A 409 14.14 -19.80 -22.84
C ASP A 409 15.29 -20.50 -22.11
N ASP A 410 14.98 -21.43 -21.20
CA ASP A 410 15.97 -22.27 -20.51
C ASP A 410 16.76 -23.19 -21.46
N ALA A 411 16.20 -23.52 -22.62
CA ALA A 411 16.77 -24.44 -23.61
C ALA A 411 17.51 -23.74 -24.76
N VAL A 412 17.31 -22.42 -24.95
CA VAL A 412 17.87 -21.64 -26.08
C VAL A 412 19.39 -21.57 -26.03
N ALA A 413 19.98 -21.57 -24.83
CA ALA A 413 21.44 -21.52 -24.69
C ALA A 413 22.14 -22.74 -25.33
N GLU A 414 21.45 -23.88 -25.44
CA GLU A 414 22.00 -25.14 -25.97
C GLU A 414 21.40 -25.51 -27.34
N LEU A 415 20.22 -25.00 -27.69
CA LEU A 415 19.49 -25.35 -28.93
C LEU A 415 19.30 -24.12 -29.83
N SER A 416 20.09 -24.04 -30.90
CA SER A 416 20.12 -22.82 -31.75
C SER A 416 19.06 -22.80 -32.86
N PHE A 417 18.71 -23.94 -33.49
CA PHE A 417 17.66 -24.05 -34.51
C PHE A 417 17.31 -25.53 -34.80
N GLY A 418 16.18 -25.80 -35.47
CA GLY A 418 15.85 -27.14 -35.98
C GLY A 418 14.81 -27.92 -35.17
N LYS A 419 14.80 -29.25 -35.32
CA LYS A 419 13.80 -30.15 -34.72
C LYS A 419 13.81 -30.07 -33.19
N ASP A 420 14.99 -30.07 -32.59
CA ASP A 420 15.15 -30.09 -31.14
C ASP A 420 14.63 -28.80 -30.48
N LEU A 421 14.87 -27.64 -31.12
CA LEU A 421 14.27 -26.37 -30.69
C LEU A 421 12.74 -26.43 -30.80
N LYS A 422 12.19 -26.96 -31.89
CA LYS A 422 10.73 -27.11 -32.08
C LYS A 422 10.11 -28.03 -31.02
N GLU A 423 10.79 -29.08 -30.60
CA GLU A 423 10.32 -29.97 -29.53
C GLU A 423 10.46 -29.32 -28.15
N ALA A 424 11.52 -28.55 -27.92
CA ALA A 424 11.75 -27.84 -26.67
C ALA A 424 10.71 -26.74 -26.43
N ILE A 425 10.34 -25.96 -27.46
CA ILE A 425 9.35 -24.88 -27.31
C ILE A 425 7.95 -25.35 -26.93
N LEU A 426 7.65 -26.64 -27.16
CA LEU A 426 6.38 -27.26 -26.83
C LEU A 426 6.34 -27.87 -25.42
N LYS A 427 7.46 -27.87 -24.70
CA LYS A 427 7.58 -28.47 -23.37
C LYS A 427 7.78 -27.38 -22.30
N PRO A 428 7.14 -27.50 -21.13
CA PRO A 428 7.48 -26.68 -19.99
C PRO A 428 8.95 -26.84 -19.57
N GLY A 429 9.59 -25.74 -19.17
CA GLY A 429 10.91 -25.76 -18.53
C GLY A 429 10.87 -26.35 -17.12
N GLY A 430 12.01 -26.33 -16.43
CA GLY A 430 12.15 -26.88 -15.08
C GLY A 430 11.34 -26.12 -14.03
N TRP A 431 11.15 -26.74 -12.86
CA TRP A 431 10.54 -26.06 -11.72
C TRP A 431 11.56 -25.19 -11.00
N THR A 432 11.15 -23.98 -10.65
CA THR A 432 11.90 -23.09 -9.76
C THR A 432 11.00 -22.60 -8.64
N MET A 433 11.62 -22.29 -7.50
CA MET A 433 10.92 -21.64 -6.39
C MET A 433 11.86 -20.68 -5.69
N GLY A 434 11.31 -19.52 -5.32
CA GLY A 434 12.03 -18.51 -4.56
C GLY A 434 11.14 -17.89 -3.49
N ILE A 435 11.80 -17.42 -2.43
CA ILE A 435 11.17 -16.69 -1.33
C ILE A 435 12.01 -15.45 -1.02
N GLY A 436 11.33 -14.32 -0.84
CA GLY A 436 11.91 -13.03 -0.47
C GLY A 436 11.29 -12.52 0.84
N GLY A 437 12.14 -12.06 1.75
CA GLY A 437 11.71 -11.63 3.07
C GLY A 437 11.19 -10.19 3.08
N PHE A 438 10.29 -9.92 4.03
CA PHE A 438 9.82 -8.59 4.40
C PHE A 438 10.16 -8.37 5.87
N GLY A 439 11.11 -7.47 6.14
CA GLY A 439 11.53 -7.11 7.49
C GLY A 439 11.08 -5.70 7.87
N GLU A 440 10.87 -5.51 9.17
CA GLU A 440 10.45 -4.23 9.76
C GLU A 440 11.62 -3.24 9.80
N VAL A 441 11.41 -1.99 9.39
CA VAL A 441 12.33 -0.88 9.66
C VAL A 441 11.87 -0.18 10.95
N LEU A 442 12.78 0.01 11.90
CA LEU A 442 12.46 0.67 13.16
C LEU A 442 12.15 2.19 12.99
N PRO A 443 11.31 2.78 13.86
CA PRO A 443 10.98 4.21 13.83
C PRO A 443 12.12 5.08 14.38
N TYR A 444 13.15 5.32 13.57
CA TYR A 444 14.26 6.22 13.91
C TYR A 444 13.86 7.69 13.76
N GLU A 445 14.13 8.53 14.76
CA GLU A 445 13.76 9.96 14.73
C GLU A 445 14.55 10.75 13.67
N GLU A 446 15.73 10.24 13.29
CA GLU A 446 16.60 10.79 12.25
C GLU A 446 16.07 10.50 10.84
N ASN A 447 15.34 9.40 10.66
CA ASN A 447 14.71 9.09 9.37
C ASN A 447 13.55 10.08 9.16
N ARG A 448 13.78 11.10 8.34
CA ARG A 448 12.85 12.21 8.19
C ARG A 448 12.67 12.71 6.75
N MET A 449 11.56 13.42 6.57
CA MET A 449 11.29 14.26 5.41
C MET A 449 11.15 15.72 5.84
N THR A 450 11.53 16.63 4.96
CA THR A 450 11.36 18.08 5.11
C THR A 450 10.83 18.69 3.80
N LEU A 451 10.41 19.95 3.88
CA LEU A 451 10.03 20.74 2.70
C LEU A 451 11.16 21.68 2.33
N ASP A 452 11.49 21.74 1.04
CA ASP A 452 12.46 22.65 0.45
C ASP A 452 11.72 23.80 -0.24
N TYR A 453 11.78 24.98 0.36
CA TYR A 453 11.11 26.19 -0.15
C TYR A 453 11.92 26.94 -1.21
N ASP A 454 13.20 26.58 -1.40
CA ASP A 454 14.04 27.13 -2.46
C ASP A 454 13.82 26.36 -3.78
N LYS A 455 13.27 25.15 -3.71
CA LYS A 455 12.92 24.31 -4.85
C LYS A 455 11.42 24.05 -4.90
N LEU A 456 10.74 24.76 -5.77
CA LEU A 456 9.30 24.64 -5.97
C LEU A 456 8.96 23.67 -7.11
N ASP A 457 7.82 23.01 -7.00
CA ASP A 457 7.23 22.18 -8.05
C ASP A 457 6.49 23.02 -9.10
N GLY A 458 5.92 22.36 -10.11
CA GLY A 458 5.20 23.03 -11.19
C GLY A 458 3.93 23.79 -10.75
N TRP A 459 3.51 23.71 -9.49
CA TRP A 459 2.38 24.45 -8.92
C TRP A 459 2.83 25.50 -7.89
N GLY A 460 4.14 25.75 -7.78
CA GLY A 460 4.70 26.71 -6.83
C GLY A 460 4.75 26.20 -5.38
N LEU A 461 4.58 24.89 -5.16
CA LEU A 461 4.63 24.28 -3.83
C LEU A 461 6.04 23.76 -3.54
N PRO A 462 6.51 23.80 -2.28
CA PRO A 462 7.83 23.29 -1.92
C PRO A 462 7.97 21.80 -2.21
N THR A 463 9.12 21.40 -2.72
CA THR A 463 9.44 20.00 -2.96
C THR A 463 9.77 19.27 -1.65
N VAL A 464 9.58 17.95 -1.63
CA VAL A 464 9.95 17.12 -0.48
C VAL A 464 11.41 16.72 -0.55
N THR A 465 12.12 16.78 0.57
CA THR A 465 13.49 16.30 0.73
C THR A 465 13.53 15.13 1.72
N PHE A 466 14.13 14.00 1.33
CA PHE A 466 14.31 12.83 2.20
C PHE A 466 15.72 12.72 2.78
N ASP A 467 15.79 12.40 4.08
CA ASP A 467 16.98 11.96 4.80
C ASP A 467 16.60 10.75 5.65
N ALA A 468 16.63 9.56 5.04
CA ALA A 468 16.25 8.32 5.70
C ALA A 468 17.08 7.16 5.14
N GLU A 469 17.46 6.21 6.01
CA GLU A 469 18.23 5.03 5.63
C GLU A 469 17.93 3.82 6.52
N PHE A 470 18.39 2.63 6.09
CA PHE A 470 18.45 1.45 6.94
C PHE A 470 19.60 1.57 7.95
N LYS A 471 19.40 1.06 9.18
CA LYS A 471 20.41 1.09 10.23
C LYS A 471 20.88 -0.34 10.57
N GLU A 472 21.76 -0.44 11.56
CA GLU A 472 22.45 -1.68 11.94
C GLU A 472 21.47 -2.84 12.23
N ASN A 473 20.32 -2.54 12.83
CA ASN A 473 19.26 -3.52 13.12
C ASN A 473 18.74 -4.21 11.85
N GLU A 474 18.40 -3.42 10.83
CA GLU A 474 17.87 -3.94 9.57
C GLU A 474 18.95 -4.73 8.82
N TRP A 475 20.20 -4.25 8.82
CA TRP A 475 21.32 -4.98 8.21
C TRP A 475 21.63 -6.31 8.89
N ALA A 476 21.52 -6.38 10.22
CA ALA A 476 21.64 -7.63 10.96
C ALA A 476 20.48 -8.58 10.64
N MET A 477 19.24 -8.07 10.59
CA MET A 477 18.06 -8.87 10.23
C MET A 477 18.17 -9.46 8.82
N ARG A 478 18.67 -8.69 7.84
CA ARG A 478 18.85 -9.16 6.45
C ARG A 478 19.76 -10.38 6.33
N LYS A 479 20.80 -10.49 7.17
CA LYS A 479 21.67 -11.67 7.20
C LYS A 479 20.88 -12.94 7.53
N ASP A 480 20.08 -12.89 8.61
CA ASP A 480 19.21 -14.01 8.99
C ASP A 480 18.11 -14.27 7.96
N MET A 481 17.56 -13.24 7.32
CA MET A 481 16.60 -13.40 6.22
C MET A 481 17.17 -14.19 5.04
N LYS A 482 18.44 -13.95 4.70
CA LYS A 482 19.11 -14.66 3.62
C LYS A 482 19.40 -16.11 4.02
N GLU A 483 20.02 -16.30 5.18
CA GLU A 483 20.41 -17.62 5.69
C GLU A 483 19.19 -18.53 5.92
N SER A 484 18.15 -18.01 6.56
CA SER A 484 16.91 -18.77 6.79
C SER A 484 16.19 -19.14 5.50
N ALA A 485 16.30 -18.32 4.44
CA ALA A 485 15.73 -18.64 3.14
C ALA A 485 16.46 -19.80 2.46
N VAL A 486 17.81 -19.75 2.45
CA VAL A 486 18.65 -20.84 1.95
C VAL A 486 18.35 -22.14 2.68
N GLU A 487 18.37 -22.09 4.02
CA GLU A 487 18.11 -23.24 4.88
C GLU A 487 16.74 -23.88 4.59
N MET A 488 15.68 -23.07 4.43
CA MET A 488 14.35 -23.59 4.12
C MET A 488 14.27 -24.23 2.74
N LEU A 489 14.89 -23.63 1.72
CA LEU A 489 14.83 -24.17 0.36
C LEU A 489 15.66 -25.47 0.24
N GLU A 490 16.86 -25.51 0.82
CA GLU A 490 17.69 -26.73 0.84
C GLU A 490 17.01 -27.87 1.58
N LYS A 491 16.45 -27.62 2.77
CA LYS A 491 15.69 -28.63 3.53
C LYS A 491 14.38 -29.04 2.85
N ALA A 492 13.86 -28.20 1.96
CA ALA A 492 12.74 -28.54 1.09
C ALA A 492 13.11 -29.38 -0.12
N GLY A 493 14.40 -29.65 -0.33
CA GLY A 493 14.91 -30.48 -1.43
C GLY A 493 15.10 -29.71 -2.73
N LEU A 494 15.19 -28.38 -2.69
CA LEU A 494 15.63 -27.61 -3.85
C LEU A 494 17.15 -27.76 -4.02
N ARG A 495 17.59 -27.81 -5.26
CA ARG A 495 19.01 -27.75 -5.65
C ARG A 495 19.36 -26.37 -6.18
N ASP A 496 20.67 -26.14 -6.39
CA ASP A 496 21.21 -24.90 -6.94
C ASP A 496 20.67 -23.66 -6.21
N VAL A 497 20.53 -23.75 -4.88
CA VAL A 497 19.96 -22.67 -4.07
C VAL A 497 20.92 -21.50 -4.08
N GLN A 498 20.48 -20.39 -4.68
CA GLN A 498 21.24 -19.15 -4.76
C GLN A 498 20.60 -18.09 -3.85
N PRO A 499 21.33 -17.57 -2.84
CA PRO A 499 20.88 -16.43 -2.08
C PRO A 499 20.94 -15.14 -2.91
N PHE A 500 20.14 -14.15 -2.53
CA PHE A 500 20.22 -12.80 -3.08
C PHE A 500 20.02 -11.76 -1.97
N ASP A 501 20.63 -10.58 -2.15
CA ASP A 501 20.49 -9.44 -1.25
C ASP A 501 20.67 -8.12 -2.02
N ASN A 502 19.55 -7.56 -2.46
CA ASN A 502 19.45 -6.32 -3.20
C ASN A 502 18.69 -5.30 -2.32
N PRO A 503 19.38 -4.57 -1.42
CA PRO A 503 18.73 -3.76 -0.39
C PRO A 503 17.93 -2.59 -0.94
N GLY A 504 18.32 -2.04 -2.10
CA GLY A 504 17.73 -0.80 -2.59
C GLY A 504 17.87 0.33 -1.57
N ALA A 505 16.82 1.12 -1.39
CA ALA A 505 16.72 2.15 -0.36
C ALA A 505 15.33 2.12 0.28
N LEU A 506 15.13 2.87 1.37
CA LEU A 506 13.79 3.11 1.92
C LEU A 506 12.85 3.68 0.85
N GLY A 507 11.57 3.31 0.92
CA GLY A 507 10.54 3.66 -0.06
C GLY A 507 10.25 2.53 -1.05
N LEU A 508 11.20 1.64 -1.32
CA LEU A 508 11.01 0.51 -2.24
C LEU A 508 10.01 -0.53 -1.75
N GLY A 509 9.72 -0.56 -0.44
CA GLY A 509 8.60 -1.35 0.10
C GLY A 509 7.23 -0.80 -0.32
N ILE A 510 7.17 0.47 -0.77
CA ILE A 510 5.93 1.17 -1.14
C ILE A 510 4.94 1.14 0.04
N HIS A 511 5.49 1.09 1.26
CA HIS A 511 4.77 1.07 2.52
C HIS A 511 5.31 2.17 3.43
N GLU A 512 5.40 3.41 2.92
CA GLU A 512 5.91 4.53 3.71
C GLU A 512 4.98 4.79 4.91
N MET A 513 5.59 4.89 6.09
CA MET A 513 4.88 4.90 7.37
C MET A 513 5.52 5.89 8.36
N GLY A 514 4.73 6.34 9.35
CA GLY A 514 5.23 6.95 10.59
C GLY A 514 5.45 8.46 10.59
N THR A 515 5.35 9.12 9.43
CA THR A 515 5.58 10.56 9.27
C THR A 515 4.65 11.47 10.07
N ALA A 516 3.56 10.95 10.63
CA ALA A 516 2.69 11.66 11.57
C ALA A 516 2.21 10.68 12.65
N ARG A 517 3.15 9.96 13.30
CA ARG A 517 2.85 8.84 14.19
C ARG A 517 1.81 9.18 15.26
N MET A 518 0.96 8.20 15.56
CA MET A 518 0.02 8.29 16.67
C MET A 518 0.67 7.89 18.00
N GLY A 519 0.17 8.44 19.11
CA GLY A 519 0.66 8.17 20.45
C GLY A 519 -0.29 8.65 21.54
N ARG A 520 0.10 8.42 22.79
CA ARG A 520 -0.68 8.83 23.98
C ARG A 520 -0.35 10.24 24.45
N ASP A 521 0.87 10.69 24.20
CA ASP A 521 1.38 11.99 24.63
C ASP A 521 1.59 12.89 23.42
N LYS A 522 0.97 14.06 23.45
CA LYS A 522 1.09 15.10 22.42
C LYS A 522 2.51 15.65 22.28
N ARG A 523 3.39 15.45 23.27
CA ARG A 523 4.80 15.86 23.20
C ARG A 523 5.66 14.89 22.38
N THR A 524 5.17 13.68 22.11
CA THR A 524 5.94 12.63 21.44
C THR A 524 5.24 12.07 20.21
N SER A 525 4.06 12.59 19.85
CA SER A 525 3.26 12.13 18.72
C SER A 525 2.43 13.26 18.12
N VAL A 526 2.10 13.13 16.84
CA VAL A 526 1.26 14.10 16.11
C VAL A 526 -0.22 13.79 16.34
N LEU A 527 -0.57 12.51 16.41
CA LEU A 527 -1.96 12.05 16.48
C LEU A 527 -2.27 11.35 17.79
N ASN A 528 -3.51 11.45 18.24
CA ASN A 528 -4.02 10.71 19.38
C ASN A 528 -4.50 9.29 19.01
N GLY A 529 -5.05 8.57 19.99
CA GLY A 529 -5.61 7.20 19.82
C GLY A 529 -6.77 7.06 18.85
N ASN A 530 -7.39 8.17 18.42
CA ASN A 530 -8.51 8.20 17.47
C ASN A 530 -8.10 8.69 16.08
N ASN A 531 -6.79 8.81 15.81
CA ASN A 531 -6.23 9.36 14.57
C ASN A 531 -6.46 10.88 14.39
N GLN A 532 -6.83 11.60 15.45
CA GLN A 532 -6.98 13.06 15.40
C GLN A 532 -5.64 13.74 15.68
N ILE A 533 -5.38 14.89 15.06
CA ILE A 533 -4.32 15.79 15.53
C ILE A 533 -4.64 16.21 16.97
N HIS A 534 -3.66 16.12 17.88
CA HIS A 534 -3.88 16.43 19.30
C HIS A 534 -4.44 17.84 19.51
N GLU A 535 -3.93 18.81 18.77
CA GLU A 535 -4.28 20.23 18.89
C GLU A 535 -5.52 20.62 18.07
N VAL A 536 -5.91 19.83 17.06
CA VAL A 536 -6.98 20.16 16.11
C VAL A 536 -7.93 18.95 15.98
N PRO A 537 -8.95 18.85 16.86
CA PRO A 537 -9.71 17.62 17.05
C PRO A 537 -10.59 17.22 15.85
N ASN A 538 -10.85 18.12 14.90
CA ASN A 538 -11.64 17.82 13.72
C ASN A 538 -10.80 17.45 12.48
N VAL A 539 -9.47 17.29 12.63
CA VAL A 539 -8.57 16.81 11.57
C VAL A 539 -8.08 15.41 11.91
N TYR A 540 -8.38 14.47 11.01
CA TYR A 540 -8.02 13.05 11.12
C TYR A 540 -6.99 12.67 10.07
N VAL A 541 -6.03 11.80 10.42
CA VAL A 541 -5.02 11.27 9.50
C VAL A 541 -4.99 9.75 9.57
N THR A 542 -5.29 9.09 8.45
CA THR A 542 -5.62 7.65 8.43
C THR A 542 -4.92 6.85 7.33
N ASP A 543 -3.91 7.44 6.69
CA ASP A 543 -2.99 6.72 5.79
C ASP A 543 -1.73 6.24 6.54
N GLY A 544 -0.68 5.78 5.83
CA GLY A 544 0.51 5.23 6.48
C GLY A 544 1.21 6.15 7.49
N SER A 545 0.97 7.47 7.43
CA SER A 545 1.62 8.44 8.34
C SER A 545 1.33 8.19 9.82
N PHE A 546 0.15 7.67 10.20
CA PHE A 546 -0.21 7.50 11.62
C PHE A 546 0.51 6.36 12.34
N MET A 547 1.18 5.46 11.60
CA MET A 547 1.77 4.24 12.14
C MET A 547 2.86 4.52 13.18
N ALA A 548 2.82 3.86 14.34
CA ALA A 548 3.86 4.01 15.38
C ALA A 548 5.00 2.96 15.26
N SER A 549 4.74 1.85 14.57
CA SER A 549 5.70 0.82 14.16
C SER A 549 5.28 0.32 12.77
N ALA A 550 6.01 -0.62 12.15
CA ALA A 550 5.74 -1.06 10.78
C ALA A 550 5.31 -2.54 10.66
N ALA A 551 5.59 -3.36 11.68
CA ALA A 551 5.48 -4.81 11.62
C ALA A 551 6.26 -5.39 10.41
N CYS A 552 6.03 -6.66 10.06
CA CYS A 552 6.68 -7.32 8.92
C CYS A 552 5.70 -7.76 7.83
N VAL A 553 4.49 -7.19 7.82
CA VAL A 553 3.40 -7.56 6.91
C VAL A 553 2.83 -6.34 6.21
N ASN A 554 2.30 -6.53 5.00
CA ASN A 554 1.70 -5.44 4.22
C ASN A 554 0.63 -4.69 5.05
N PRO A 555 0.73 -3.36 5.19
CA PRO A 555 -0.04 -2.60 6.18
C PRO A 555 -1.42 -2.13 5.68
N SER A 556 -1.75 -2.34 4.39
CA SER A 556 -2.95 -1.78 3.78
C SER A 556 -4.25 -2.17 4.50
N LEU A 557 -4.37 -3.40 4.97
CA LEU A 557 -5.54 -3.84 5.74
C LEU A 557 -5.68 -3.05 7.05
N THR A 558 -4.57 -2.77 7.73
CA THR A 558 -4.54 -1.96 8.95
C THR A 558 -4.96 -0.53 8.68
N TYR A 559 -4.55 0.06 7.55
CA TYR A 559 -5.01 1.40 7.16
C TYR A 559 -6.53 1.45 6.99
N MET A 560 -7.11 0.46 6.28
CA MET A 560 -8.55 0.36 6.10
C MET A 560 -9.30 0.26 7.44
N ALA A 561 -8.83 -0.61 8.35
CA ALA A 561 -9.46 -0.82 9.65
C ALA A 561 -9.40 0.44 10.52
N PHE A 562 -8.25 1.10 10.59
CA PHE A 562 -8.10 2.35 11.35
C PHE A 562 -8.92 3.48 10.74
N THR A 563 -9.00 3.57 9.42
CA THR A 563 -9.86 4.53 8.73
C THR A 563 -11.32 4.33 9.11
N ALA A 564 -11.83 3.09 9.05
CA ALA A 564 -13.21 2.81 9.39
C ALA A 564 -13.52 3.14 10.86
N ARG A 565 -12.59 2.84 11.79
CA ARG A 565 -12.69 3.22 13.21
C ARG A 565 -12.77 4.74 13.36
N ALA A 566 -11.84 5.47 12.73
CA ALA A 566 -11.73 6.91 12.84
C ALA A 566 -12.94 7.64 12.23
N ALA A 567 -13.41 7.21 11.04
CA ALA A 567 -14.61 7.76 10.41
C ALA A 567 -15.86 7.56 11.28
N ASN A 568 -16.00 6.38 11.90
CA ASN A 568 -17.08 6.14 12.84
C ASN A 568 -16.97 7.04 14.09
N HIS A 569 -15.78 7.21 14.65
CA HIS A 569 -15.55 8.12 15.76
C HIS A 569 -15.93 9.57 15.37
N ALA A 570 -15.42 10.05 14.24
CA ALA A 570 -15.69 11.40 13.74
C ALA A 570 -17.19 11.68 13.59
N ALA A 571 -17.93 10.79 12.93
CA ALA A 571 -19.37 10.94 12.77
C ALA A 571 -20.12 10.97 14.11
N GLN A 572 -19.68 10.19 15.11
CA GLN A 572 -20.26 10.22 16.45
C GLN A 572 -19.94 11.53 17.19
N GLN A 573 -18.71 12.06 17.07
CA GLN A 573 -18.33 13.32 17.71
C GLN A 573 -19.04 14.51 17.07
N LEU A 574 -19.18 14.51 15.74
CA LEU A 574 -19.91 15.54 15.00
C LEU A 574 -21.39 15.57 15.41
N LYS A 575 -22.03 14.39 15.53
CA LYS A 575 -23.42 14.28 16.02
C LYS A 575 -23.59 14.80 17.46
N LYS A 576 -22.54 14.72 18.29
CA LYS A 576 -22.52 15.22 19.67
C LYS A 576 -22.17 16.72 19.77
N GLY A 577 -21.75 17.36 18.67
CA GLY A 577 -21.26 18.75 18.67
C GLY A 577 -19.86 18.93 19.27
N ASN A 578 -19.12 17.84 19.50
CA ASN A 578 -17.78 17.89 20.08
C ASN A 578 -16.72 18.36 19.08
N ILE A 579 -16.97 18.18 17.78
CA ILE A 579 -16.14 18.64 16.67
C ILE A 579 -16.98 19.36 15.63
#